data_AF-X0TVP2-F1
#
_entry.id   AF-X0TVP2-F1
#
_cell.length_a   1.000
_cell.length_b   1.000
_cell.length_c   1.000
_cell.angle_alpha   90.00
_cell.angle_beta   90.00
_cell.angle_gamma   90.00
#
_symmetry.space_group_name_H-M   'P 1'
#
loop_
_entity.id
_entity.type
_entity.pdbx_description
1 polymer ?
#
loop_
_entity_poly.entity_id
_entity_poly.type
_entity_poly.pdbx_seq_one_letter_code
_entity_poly.pdbx_strand_id
1 'polypeptide(L)'
;MIQFKCQQCGKCCDNIRGRISKEEKEFLKKFAYGKMPLVQLMPIEKVSFPLWDWEAKRFKKWQKDVNIDAKIMPSRAILDLNSNKAIIVTYSMDASSCPFLKDNKCLIYDKKRAYVCRLFPFNKGPFLKTDEAFNKDDMFGTCPG
;
A
#
# COMPACT_ATOMS: atom_id res chain seq x y z
N MET A 1 -2.57 -8.27 26.31
CA MET A 1 -2.62 -7.92 24.88
C MET A 1 -1.26 -7.41 24.46
N ILE A 2 -0.61 -8.02 23.46
CA ILE A 2 0.66 -7.51 22.93
C ILE A 2 0.31 -6.39 21.96
N GLN A 3 0.59 -5.15 22.34
CA GLN A 3 0.45 -4.00 21.45
C GLN A 3 1.63 -3.98 20.48
N PHE A 4 1.36 -3.97 19.18
CA PHE A 4 2.43 -3.83 18.20
C PHE A 4 3.14 -2.49 18.38
N LYS A 5 4.47 -2.53 18.50
CA LYS A 5 5.35 -1.37 18.52
C LYS A 5 6.30 -1.46 17.33
N CYS A 6 6.14 -0.56 16.36
CA CYS A 6 7.07 -0.49 15.24
C CYS A 6 8.48 -0.13 15.75
N GLN A 7 9.47 -0.94 15.40
CA GLN A 7 10.86 -0.79 15.80
C GLN A 7 11.70 0.07 14.84
N GLN A 8 11.06 0.71 13.85
CA GLN A 8 11.74 1.49 12.80
C GLN A 8 12.85 0.72 12.07
N CYS A 9 12.69 -0.59 11.89
CA CYS A 9 13.70 -1.44 11.26
C CYS A 9 13.70 -1.40 9.72
N GLY A 10 12.79 -0.64 9.10
CA GLY A 10 12.72 -0.46 7.64
C GLY A 10 12.12 -1.64 6.85
N LYS A 11 12.01 -2.85 7.42
CA LYS A 11 11.55 -4.06 6.68
C LYS A 11 10.17 -3.94 6.05
N CYS A 12 9.23 -3.22 6.67
CA CYS A 12 7.92 -2.98 6.08
C CYS A 12 7.94 -1.94 4.96
N CYS A 13 8.95 -1.08 4.95
CA CYS A 13 9.15 -0.02 3.98
C CYS A 13 9.99 -0.48 2.78
N ASP A 14 10.56 -1.68 2.84
CA ASP A 14 11.37 -2.26 1.76
C ASP A 14 10.64 -3.41 1.06
N ASN A 15 10.93 -3.64 -0.22
CA ASN A 15 10.23 -4.62 -1.06
C ASN A 15 8.70 -4.50 -0.94
N ILE A 16 8.19 -3.28 -1.12
CA ILE A 16 6.77 -2.95 -0.96
C ILE A 16 5.91 -3.45 -2.12
N ARG A 17 6.57 -3.79 -3.24
CA ARG A 17 5.95 -4.44 -4.40
C ARG A 17 5.92 -5.95 -4.23
N GLY A 18 4.92 -6.60 -4.82
CA GLY A 18 4.89 -8.05 -4.96
C GLY A 18 4.47 -8.84 -3.72
N ARG A 19 4.04 -8.18 -2.62
CA ARG A 19 3.52 -8.82 -1.39
C ARG A 19 2.12 -9.43 -1.53
N ILE A 20 1.47 -9.26 -2.67
CA ILE A 20 0.18 -9.87 -3.01
C ILE A 20 0.40 -11.38 -3.21
N SER A 21 -0.41 -12.21 -2.53
CA SER A 21 -0.29 -13.68 -2.63
C SER A 21 -0.60 -14.19 -4.05
N LYS A 22 -0.21 -15.42 -4.38
CA LYS A 22 -0.54 -16.03 -5.67
C LYS A 22 -2.05 -16.14 -5.88
N GLU A 23 -2.76 -16.58 -4.85
CA GLU A 23 -4.23 -16.70 -4.82
C GLU A 23 -4.90 -15.34 -5.04
N GLU A 24 -4.42 -14.29 -4.37
CA GLU A 24 -4.95 -12.94 -4.51
C GLU A 24 -4.64 -12.35 -5.91
N LYS A 25 -3.45 -12.64 -6.47
CA LYS A 25 -3.13 -12.30 -7.87
C LYS A 25 -4.09 -12.98 -8.85
N GLU A 26 -4.37 -14.27 -8.67
CA GLU A 26 -5.30 -15.02 -9.52
C GLU A 26 -6.73 -14.49 -9.40
N PHE A 27 -7.20 -14.21 -8.18
CA PHE A 27 -8.49 -13.58 -7.93
C PHE A 27 -8.59 -12.22 -8.65
N LEU A 28 -7.61 -11.34 -8.44
CA LEU A 28 -7.60 -10.01 -9.06
C LEU A 28 -7.58 -10.09 -10.60
N LYS A 29 -6.79 -11.01 -11.18
CA LYS A 29 -6.76 -11.24 -12.63
C LYS A 29 -8.09 -11.76 -13.16
N LYS A 30 -8.74 -12.68 -12.44
CA LYS A 30 -9.97 -13.35 -12.88
C LYS A 30 -11.20 -12.46 -12.73
N PHE A 31 -11.30 -11.69 -11.66
CA PHE A 31 -12.53 -11.00 -11.24
C PHE A 31 -12.45 -9.48 -11.24
N ALA A 32 -11.28 -8.87 -11.04
CA ALA A 32 -11.17 -7.42 -10.86
C ALA A 32 -10.56 -6.70 -12.07
N TYR A 33 -9.43 -7.17 -12.60
CA TYR A 33 -8.67 -6.50 -13.67
C TYR A 33 -9.50 -6.40 -14.96
N GLY A 34 -9.97 -5.19 -15.27
CA GLY A 34 -10.74 -4.88 -16.48
C GLY A 34 -12.19 -5.40 -16.50
N LYS A 35 -12.71 -5.94 -15.38
CA LYS A 35 -14.06 -6.55 -15.32
C LYS A 35 -15.00 -5.90 -14.32
N MET A 36 -14.48 -5.34 -13.24
CA MET A 36 -15.28 -4.53 -12.32
C MET A 36 -15.34 -3.09 -12.86
N PRO A 37 -16.37 -2.29 -12.49
CA PRO A 37 -16.35 -0.85 -12.77
C PRO A 37 -15.12 -0.18 -12.14
N LEU A 38 -14.46 -0.84 -11.18
CA LEU A 38 -13.13 -0.54 -10.68
C LEU A 38 -12.04 -1.09 -11.61
N VAL A 39 -11.45 -0.21 -12.40
CA VAL A 39 -10.33 -0.47 -13.29
C VAL A 39 -9.01 -0.33 -12.53
N GLN A 40 -8.17 -1.37 -12.61
CA GLN A 40 -6.80 -1.34 -12.14
C GLN A 40 -5.92 -0.65 -13.19
N LEU A 41 -5.27 0.47 -12.82
CA LEU A 41 -4.51 1.35 -13.72
C LEU A 41 -3.01 1.05 -13.76
N MET A 42 -2.54 0.11 -12.94
CA MET A 42 -1.14 -0.30 -12.91
C MET A 42 -1.02 -1.83 -12.86
N PRO A 43 0.02 -2.42 -13.49
CA PRO A 43 0.28 -3.84 -13.40
C PRO A 43 0.33 -4.30 -11.94
N ILE A 44 -0.21 -5.49 -11.66
CA ILE A 44 -0.31 -6.04 -10.30
C ILE A 44 1.08 -6.15 -9.66
N GLU A 45 2.10 -6.44 -10.47
CA GLU A 45 3.50 -6.56 -10.07
C GLU A 45 4.11 -5.22 -9.62
N LYS A 46 3.52 -4.09 -10.05
CA LYS A 46 3.98 -2.73 -9.70
C LYS A 46 3.19 -2.10 -8.56
N VAL A 47 2.11 -2.73 -8.10
CA VAL A 47 1.30 -2.22 -6.98
C VAL A 47 2.18 -2.16 -5.73
N SER A 48 2.25 -0.97 -5.13
CA SER A 48 2.83 -0.74 -3.81
C SER A 48 1.73 -0.36 -2.81
N PHE A 49 2.08 0.27 -1.69
CA PHE A 49 1.09 0.69 -0.70
C PHE A 49 0.00 1.57 -1.33
N PRO A 50 -1.30 1.23 -1.12
CA PRO A 50 -2.38 2.07 -1.56
C PRO A 50 -2.42 3.34 -0.71
N LEU A 51 -2.56 4.47 -1.38
CA LEU A 51 -2.76 5.78 -0.77
C LEU A 51 -4.15 6.28 -1.13
N TRP A 52 -4.89 6.83 -0.17
CA TRP A 52 -6.07 7.62 -0.48
C TRP A 52 -5.69 8.96 -1.12
N ASP A 53 -6.61 9.63 -1.80
CA ASP A 53 -6.38 10.94 -2.42
C ASP A 53 -5.76 11.97 -1.46
N TRP A 54 -6.33 12.07 -0.25
CA TRP A 54 -5.82 12.96 0.78
C TRP A 54 -4.43 12.55 1.31
N GLU A 55 -4.09 11.26 1.30
CA GLU A 55 -2.74 10.79 1.63
C GLU A 55 -1.75 11.11 0.53
N ALA A 56 -2.11 10.90 -0.73
CA ALA A 56 -1.29 11.23 -1.89
C ALA A 56 -0.92 12.72 -1.90
N LYS A 57 -1.91 13.61 -1.64
CA LYS A 57 -1.69 15.06 -1.49
C LYS A 57 -0.74 15.38 -0.34
N ARG A 58 -0.90 14.72 0.80
CA ARG A 58 0.00 14.89 1.96
C ARG A 58 1.42 14.40 1.66
N PHE A 59 1.57 13.25 1.01
CA PHE A 59 2.88 12.70 0.63
C PHE A 59 3.65 13.68 -0.26
N LYS A 60 2.99 14.30 -1.25
CA LYS A 60 3.62 15.34 -2.07
C LYS A 60 4.11 16.54 -1.27
N LYS A 61 3.40 16.92 -0.20
CA LYS A 61 3.87 17.97 0.71
C LYS A 61 5.07 17.50 1.53
N TRP A 62 5.00 16.31 2.10
CA TRP A 62 6.06 15.77 2.96
C TRP A 62 7.36 15.49 2.21
N GLN A 63 7.26 15.10 0.94
CA GLN A 63 8.39 14.98 0.01
C GLN A 63 9.26 16.23 -0.02
N LYS A 64 8.65 17.42 -0.07
CA LYS A 64 9.37 18.71 -0.03
C LYS A 64 10.06 18.95 1.31
N ASP A 65 9.41 18.58 2.42
CA ASP A 65 9.95 18.78 3.78
C ASP A 65 11.27 18.03 4.02
N VAL A 66 11.53 16.96 3.28
CA VAL A 66 12.72 16.10 3.42
C VAL A 66 13.54 15.96 2.14
N ASN A 67 13.31 16.85 1.16
CA ASN A 67 14.02 16.90 -0.12
C ASN A 67 14.04 15.56 -0.88
N ILE A 68 12.88 14.93 -1.02
CA ILE A 68 12.66 13.71 -1.81
C ILE A 68 11.69 14.03 -2.96
N ASP A 69 11.96 13.54 -4.16
CA ASP A 69 11.01 13.57 -5.28
C ASP A 69 10.59 12.16 -5.68
N ALA A 70 9.51 11.68 -5.07
CA ALA A 70 8.95 10.38 -5.41
C ALA A 70 7.65 10.51 -6.21
N LYS A 71 7.55 9.65 -7.21
CA LYS A 71 6.40 9.62 -8.10
C LYS A 71 5.22 8.90 -7.44
N ILE A 72 4.07 9.59 -7.44
CA ILE A 72 2.80 9.06 -6.96
C ILE A 72 1.90 8.96 -8.18
N MET A 73 1.31 7.79 -8.39
CA MET A 73 0.50 7.49 -9.56
C MET A 73 -0.89 6.99 -9.17
N PRO A 74 -1.93 7.29 -9.96
CA PRO A 74 -3.20 6.59 -9.85
C PRO A 74 -2.99 5.07 -9.94
N SER A 75 -3.67 4.33 -9.06
CA SER A 75 -3.59 2.87 -8.97
C SER A 75 -4.89 2.19 -9.36
N ARG A 76 -6.04 2.74 -8.92
CA ARG A 76 -7.37 2.22 -9.26
C ARG A 76 -8.33 3.38 -9.55
N ALA A 77 -9.21 3.20 -10.52
CA ALA A 77 -10.25 4.15 -10.87
C ALA A 77 -11.60 3.46 -11.07
N ILE A 78 -12.69 4.17 -10.86
CA ILE A 78 -14.02 3.77 -11.31
C ILE A 78 -14.29 4.46 -12.64
N LEU A 79 -14.68 3.69 -13.66
CA LEU A 79 -15.12 4.27 -14.92
C LEU A 79 -16.62 4.56 -14.85
N ASP A 80 -16.98 5.85 -14.85
CA ASP A 80 -18.36 6.28 -15.03
C ASP A 80 -18.68 6.32 -16.53
N LEU A 81 -19.46 5.34 -16.98
CA LEU A 81 -19.86 5.18 -18.39
C LEU A 81 -20.83 6.27 -18.86
N ASN A 82 -21.59 6.89 -17.96
CA ASN A 82 -22.55 7.94 -18.33
C ASN A 82 -21.83 9.24 -18.68
N SER A 83 -20.82 9.61 -17.89
CA SER A 83 -20.02 10.82 -18.13
C SER A 83 -18.73 10.57 -18.91
N ASN A 84 -18.39 9.31 -19.20
CA ASN A 84 -17.12 8.88 -19.77
C ASN A 84 -15.90 9.41 -18.99
N LYS A 85 -15.97 9.40 -17.66
CA LYS A 85 -14.92 9.90 -16.77
C LYS A 85 -14.37 8.78 -15.89
N ALA A 86 -13.05 8.80 -15.67
CA ALA A 86 -12.41 7.96 -14.68
C ALA A 86 -12.30 8.69 -13.33
N ILE A 87 -12.92 8.14 -12.30
CA ILE A 87 -12.84 8.62 -10.92
C ILE A 87 -11.71 7.87 -10.21
N ILE A 88 -10.60 8.55 -9.90
CA ILE A 88 -9.47 7.90 -9.22
C ILE A 88 -9.84 7.59 -7.77
N VAL A 89 -9.78 6.31 -7.39
CA VAL A 89 -10.14 5.84 -6.05
C VAL A 89 -8.92 5.73 -5.15
N THR A 90 -7.80 5.24 -5.70
CA THR A 90 -6.55 5.09 -4.94
C THR A 90 -5.34 5.43 -5.79
N TYR A 91 -4.28 5.86 -5.11
CA TYR A 91 -2.97 6.14 -5.65
C TYR A 91 -1.97 5.13 -5.08
N SER A 92 -0.76 5.11 -5.63
CA SER A 92 0.33 4.27 -5.17
C SER A 92 1.65 4.95 -5.48
N MET A 93 2.70 4.61 -4.73
CA MET A 93 4.05 5.10 -4.99
C MET A 93 4.68 4.24 -6.08
N ASP A 94 5.26 4.88 -7.10
CA ASP A 94 6.01 4.19 -8.16
C ASP A 94 7.45 3.91 -7.68
N ALA A 95 7.57 3.11 -6.62
CA ALA A 95 8.85 2.75 -6.03
C ALA A 95 8.81 1.32 -5.44
N SER A 96 9.96 0.63 -5.46
CA SER A 96 10.12 -0.71 -4.86
C SER A 96 10.40 -0.65 -3.35
N SER A 97 10.86 0.50 -2.86
CA SER A 97 11.05 0.81 -1.44
C SER A 97 10.42 2.18 -1.16
N CYS A 98 9.98 2.40 0.08
CA CYS A 98 9.37 3.66 0.50
C CYS A 98 10.37 4.80 0.29
N PRO A 99 9.99 5.89 -0.40
CA PRO A 99 10.88 7.01 -0.64
C PRO A 99 11.40 7.66 0.64
N PHE A 100 10.63 7.61 1.72
CA PHE A 100 11.02 8.15 3.03
C PHE A 100 11.94 7.23 3.85
N LEU A 101 12.31 6.06 3.33
CA LEU A 101 13.23 5.14 3.98
C LEU A 101 14.67 5.53 3.65
N LYS A 102 15.44 5.91 4.66
CA LYS A 102 16.88 6.19 4.55
C LYS A 102 17.62 5.55 5.71
N ASP A 103 18.67 4.78 5.41
CA ASP A 103 19.46 4.06 6.41
C ASP A 103 18.58 3.22 7.37
N ASN A 104 17.59 2.52 6.80
CA ASN A 104 16.53 1.77 7.48
C ASN A 104 15.59 2.57 8.38
N LYS A 105 15.73 3.89 8.45
CA LYS A 105 14.89 4.78 9.26
C LYS A 105 13.93 5.57 8.39
N CYS A 106 12.71 5.77 8.90
CA CYS A 106 11.72 6.58 8.22
C CYS A 106 11.93 8.06 8.56
N LEU A 107 12.23 8.88 7.55
CA LEU A 107 12.56 10.30 7.70
C LEU A 107 11.41 11.16 8.27
N ILE A 108 10.17 10.66 8.20
CA ILE A 108 8.97 11.37 8.65
C ILE A 108 8.29 10.69 9.84
N TYR A 109 8.92 9.67 10.45
CA TYR A 109 8.28 8.76 11.41
C TYR A 109 7.55 9.47 12.56
N ASP A 110 8.23 10.35 13.28
CA ASP A 110 7.69 11.01 14.47
C ASP A 110 6.79 12.21 14.14
N LYS A 111 6.91 12.74 12.93
CA LYS A 111 6.22 13.97 12.53
C LYS A 111 4.90 13.66 11.82
N LYS A 112 4.94 12.76 10.84
CA LYS A 112 3.87 12.59 9.86
C LYS A 112 3.92 11.17 9.28
N ARG A 113 2.94 10.32 9.63
CA ARG A 113 2.75 9.00 9.00
C ARG A 113 1.40 8.92 8.31
N ALA A 114 1.38 8.33 7.11
CA ALA A 114 0.14 7.95 6.45
C ALA A 114 -0.70 7.07 7.38
N TYR A 115 -2.03 7.09 7.22
CA TYR A 115 -2.86 6.10 7.86
C TYR A 115 -2.54 4.69 7.35
N VAL A 116 -2.24 4.48 6.06
CA VAL A 116 -1.78 3.16 5.58
C VAL A 116 -0.52 2.68 6.30
N CYS A 117 0.40 3.60 6.66
CA CYS A 117 1.60 3.26 7.44
C CYS A 117 1.31 2.99 8.93
N ARG A 118 0.20 3.53 9.45
CA ARG A 118 -0.26 3.33 10.84
C ARG A 118 -1.14 2.08 10.98
N LEU A 119 -1.75 1.62 9.89
CA LEU A 119 -2.40 0.32 9.79
C LEU A 119 -1.40 -0.83 9.82
N PHE A 120 -0.10 -0.57 9.67
CA PHE A 120 0.90 -1.60 9.88
C PHE A 120 0.79 -2.14 11.34
N PRO A 121 0.73 -3.46 11.54
CA PRO A 121 1.38 -4.47 10.71
C PRO A 121 0.54 -5.21 9.67
N PHE A 122 -0.68 -4.80 9.33
CA PHE A 122 -1.50 -5.55 8.38
C PHE A 122 -0.83 -5.71 6.99
N ASN A 123 -0.26 -6.90 6.74
CA ASN A 123 0.38 -7.30 5.49
C ASN A 123 -0.62 -7.94 4.51
N LYS A 124 -1.73 -8.49 5.02
CA LYS A 124 -2.82 -9.08 4.26
C LYS A 124 -4.11 -8.31 4.59
N GLY A 125 -4.92 -8.02 3.57
CA GLY A 125 -6.27 -7.47 3.78
C GLY A 125 -7.16 -8.50 4.51
N PRO A 126 -8.29 -8.10 5.10
CA PRO A 126 -9.20 -8.98 5.84
C PRO A 126 -9.94 -10.00 4.95
N PHE A 127 -9.51 -10.21 3.71
CA PHE A 127 -10.24 -10.99 2.74
C PHE A 127 -9.74 -12.43 2.71
N LEU A 128 -10.64 -13.33 3.13
CA LEU A 128 -10.85 -14.67 2.57
C LEU A 128 -9.93 -15.81 3.05
N LYS A 129 -9.93 -16.09 4.35
CA LYS A 129 -10.00 -17.48 4.85
C LYS A 129 -10.84 -17.48 6.11
N THR A 130 -12.06 -18.02 6.08
CA THR A 130 -12.95 -18.12 7.26
C THR A 130 -12.80 -19.45 8.00
N ASP A 131 -11.98 -20.34 7.44
CA ASP A 131 -12.06 -21.78 7.62
C ASP A 131 -10.71 -22.42 8.03
N GLU A 132 -9.64 -21.62 8.13
CA GLU A 132 -8.32 -22.05 8.64
C GLU A 132 -7.94 -21.31 9.93
N ALA A 133 -7.23 -21.99 10.83
CA ALA A 133 -6.68 -21.38 12.03
C ALA A 133 -5.68 -20.26 11.64
N PHE A 134 -6.05 -19.01 11.93
CA PHE A 134 -5.25 -17.84 11.57
C PHE A 134 -3.92 -17.80 12.32
N ASN A 135 -2.81 -17.76 11.58
CA ASN A 135 -1.51 -17.41 12.15
C ASN A 135 -1.38 -15.87 12.19
N LYS A 136 -1.05 -15.31 13.36
CA LYS A 136 -0.87 -13.85 13.52
C LYS A 136 0.29 -13.31 12.70
N ASP A 137 1.33 -14.10 12.49
CA ASP A 137 2.51 -13.71 11.72
C ASP A 137 2.20 -13.57 10.22
N ASP A 138 1.10 -14.17 9.76
CA ASP A 138 0.61 -14.03 8.38
C ASP A 138 -0.13 -12.70 8.15
N MET A 139 -0.76 -12.17 9.20
CA MET A 139 -1.48 -10.89 9.15
C MET A 139 -0.54 -9.73 9.41
N PHE A 140 0.50 -9.94 10.22
CA PHE A 140 1.32 -8.88 10.77
C PHE A 140 2.77 -8.97 10.30
N GLY A 141 3.31 -7.89 9.73
CA GLY A 141 4.74 -7.82 9.48
C GLY A 141 5.55 -7.85 10.75
N THR A 142 6.52 -8.76 10.79
CA THR A 142 7.43 -8.95 11.93
C THR A 142 8.66 -8.03 11.79
N CYS A 143 9.07 -7.43 12.91
CA CYS A 143 10.39 -6.79 13.03
C CYS A 143 11.30 -7.78 13.78
N PRO A 144 12.57 -7.97 13.35
CA PRO A 144 13.51 -8.73 14.16
C PRO A 144 13.75 -7.97 15.46
N GLY A 145 13.56 -8.67 16.59
CA GLY A 145 13.82 -8.16 17.93
C GLY A 145 15.28 -7.84 18.17
#